data_AF-A0A1J6IVN5-F1
#
_entry.id   AF-A0A1J6IVN5-F1
#
_cell.length_a   1.000
_cell.length_b   1.000
_cell.length_c   1.000
_cell.angle_alpha   90.00
_cell.angle_beta   90.00
_cell.angle_gamma   90.00
#
_symmetry.space_group_name_H-M   'P 1'
#
loop_
_entity.id
_entity.type
_entity.pdbx_description
1 polymer ?
#
loop_
_entity_poly.entity_id
_entity_poly.type
_entity_poly.pdbx_seq_one_letter_code
_entity_poly.pdbx_strand_id
1 'polypeptide(L)'
;MNTSSMSIQASLPHDIALKIASSLQVADLCSLGSCSQFWWELCGSDYIWESLCRERWPALSLEIEESSSYDNQTHEEWRVFYIRKHNEVAGKAAGLIEFVDRCLAFESIEVGHYLKAVRELDSMQFGFEDVQTFFLKSKHNVLLNLIGLHYCIIWLGLPGECVMEVLSNCNISQRQVRVQWWKLGRWFYGFRLRDELHTRTVSLEDLATGKEEEVLGVLHRGAVHEVIRVQISAAKPAYTSWSFQSAQDPN
;
A
#
# COMPACT_ATOMS: atom_id res chain seq x y z
N MET A 1 58.73 -6.25 15.67
CA MET A 1 57.89 -5.05 15.56
C MET A 1 56.49 -5.53 15.19
N ASN A 2 55.66 -5.79 16.20
CA ASN A 2 54.26 -6.17 16.02
C ASN A 2 53.46 -4.88 15.91
N THR A 3 53.06 -4.51 14.70
CA THR A 3 52.04 -3.49 14.49
C THR A 3 50.70 -4.12 14.87
N SER A 4 50.31 -3.90 16.12
CA SER A 4 48.92 -4.04 16.56
C SER A 4 48.07 -3.17 15.65
N SER A 5 47.32 -3.78 14.73
CA SER A 5 46.21 -3.10 14.08
C SER A 5 45.18 -2.86 15.18
N MET A 6 45.31 -1.74 15.89
CA MET A 6 44.25 -1.21 16.75
C MET A 6 43.09 -0.97 15.81
N SER A 7 42.20 -1.95 15.77
CA SER A 7 40.89 -1.81 15.18
C SER A 7 40.26 -0.57 15.80
N ILE A 8 39.90 0.41 14.98
CA ILE A 8 39.16 1.61 15.37
C ILE A 8 37.71 1.22 15.80
N GLN A 9 37.42 -0.07 15.99
CA GLN A 9 36.17 -0.60 16.52
C GLN A 9 36.09 -0.40 18.03
N ALA A 10 35.70 0.81 18.44
CA ALA A 10 34.85 1.13 19.61
C ALA A 10 35.13 2.56 20.10
N SER A 11 34.91 3.57 19.26
CA SER A 11 34.82 4.97 19.74
C SER A 11 33.40 5.37 20.14
N LEU A 12 32.40 4.54 19.82
CA LEU A 12 31.00 4.82 20.11
C LEU A 12 30.55 4.04 21.35
N PRO A 13 30.07 4.73 22.41
CA PRO A 13 29.41 4.08 23.54
C PRO A 13 28.25 3.18 23.10
N HIS A 14 28.10 2.03 23.76
CA HIS A 14 27.15 0.97 23.37
C HIS A 14 25.69 1.45 23.41
N ASP A 15 25.33 2.26 24.41
CA ASP A 15 24.02 2.88 24.57
C ASP A 15 23.67 3.82 23.41
N ILE A 16 24.64 4.60 22.93
CA ILE A 16 24.45 5.47 21.76
C ILE A 16 24.29 4.62 20.50
N ALA A 17 25.10 3.59 20.33
CA ALA A 17 25.00 2.66 19.20
C ALA A 17 23.62 1.98 19.18
N LEU A 18 23.15 1.51 20.33
CA LEU A 18 21.84 0.89 20.48
C LEU A 18 20.72 1.88 20.15
N LYS A 19 20.84 3.13 20.63
CA LYS A 19 19.85 4.17 20.34
C LYS A 19 19.78 4.47 18.84
N ILE A 20 20.92 4.56 18.16
CA ILE A 20 20.98 4.71 16.70
C ILE A 20 20.25 3.53 16.04
N ALA A 21 20.65 2.29 16.35
CA ALA A 21 20.05 1.11 15.75
C ALA A 21 18.53 1.03 15.98
N SER A 22 18.05 1.35 17.19
CA SER A 22 16.61 1.35 17.53
C SER A 22 15.79 2.42 16.80
N SER A 23 16.42 3.42 16.18
CA SER A 23 15.74 4.49 15.44
C SER A 23 15.68 4.23 13.93
N LEU A 24 16.25 3.13 13.46
CA LEU A 24 16.33 2.80 12.05
C LEU A 24 15.16 1.92 11.61
N GLN A 25 14.70 2.12 10.38
CA GLN A 25 13.81 1.18 9.71
C GLN A 25 14.54 -0.13 9.41
N VAL A 26 13.78 -1.21 9.21
CA VAL A 26 14.34 -2.57 9.05
C VAL A 26 15.35 -2.67 7.91
N ALA A 27 15.13 -1.95 6.80
CA ALA A 27 16.08 -1.94 5.68
C ALA A 27 17.44 -1.35 6.11
N ASP A 28 17.43 -0.19 6.75
CA ASP A 28 18.63 0.49 7.22
C ASP A 28 19.31 -0.27 8.36
N LEU A 29 18.52 -0.90 9.25
CA LEU A 29 19.02 -1.77 10.30
C LEU A 29 19.80 -2.97 9.72
N CYS A 30 19.26 -3.61 8.67
CA CYS A 30 19.93 -4.70 7.96
C CYS A 30 21.21 -4.22 7.25
N SER A 31 21.16 -3.05 6.63
CA SER A 31 22.33 -2.44 5.99
C SER A 31 23.43 -2.13 7.01
N LEU A 32 23.08 -1.52 8.15
CA LEU A 32 24.01 -1.23 9.25
C LEU A 32 24.61 -2.52 9.83
N GLY A 33 23.78 -3.53 10.06
CA GLY A 33 24.23 -4.84 10.53
C GLY A 33 25.21 -5.53 9.58
N SER A 34 25.19 -5.18 8.30
CA SER A 34 26.12 -5.72 7.30
C SER A 34 27.49 -5.01 7.28
N CYS A 35 27.67 -3.90 8.01
CA CYS A 35 28.89 -3.10 7.97
C CYS A 35 30.04 -3.67 8.83
N SER A 36 29.75 -4.40 9.90
CA SER A 36 30.79 -4.98 10.79
C SER A 36 30.19 -6.03 11.72
N GLN A 37 31.03 -6.86 12.34
CA GLN A 37 30.59 -7.81 13.36
C GLN A 37 29.92 -7.12 14.56
N PHE A 38 30.46 -5.99 15.03
CA PHE A 38 29.87 -5.21 16.12
C PHE A 38 28.42 -4.80 15.81
N TRP A 39 28.19 -4.22 14.62
CA TRP A 39 26.84 -3.83 14.20
C TRP A 39 25.94 -5.03 13.91
N TRP A 40 26.48 -6.13 13.37
CA TRP A 40 25.71 -7.36 13.15
C TRP A 40 25.14 -7.91 14.48
N GLU A 41 25.95 -7.97 15.53
CA GLU A 41 25.54 -8.42 16.86
C GLU A 41 24.54 -7.43 17.47
N LEU A 42 24.83 -6.13 17.41
CA LEU A 42 23.97 -5.10 17.99
C LEU A 42 22.60 -5.00 17.30
N CYS A 43 22.57 -4.95 15.97
CA CYS A 43 21.33 -4.93 15.19
C CYS A 43 20.56 -6.25 15.28
N GLY A 44 21.21 -7.34 15.72
CA GLY A 44 20.57 -8.61 16.03
C GLY A 44 19.87 -8.64 17.40
N SER A 45 20.01 -7.59 18.22
CA SER A 45 19.46 -7.55 19.58
C SER A 45 17.94 -7.68 19.60
N ASP A 46 17.46 -8.63 20.41
CA ASP A 46 16.06 -9.02 20.50
C ASP A 46 15.12 -7.86 20.85
N TYR A 47 15.57 -6.94 21.73
CA TYR A 47 14.83 -5.73 22.10
C TYR A 47 14.52 -4.81 20.90
N ILE A 48 15.44 -4.70 19.94
CA ILE A 48 15.23 -3.90 18.73
C ILE A 48 14.10 -4.52 17.89
N TRP A 49 14.17 -5.83 17.70
CA TRP A 49 13.19 -6.56 16.90
C TRP A 49 11.83 -6.65 17.58
N GLU A 50 11.78 -6.71 18.91
CA GLU A 50 10.53 -6.58 19.68
C GLU A 50 9.85 -5.25 19.38
N SER A 51 10.59 -4.14 19.53
CA SER A 51 10.06 -2.80 19.26
C SER A 51 9.54 -2.69 17.82
N LEU A 52 10.30 -3.18 16.84
CA LEU A 52 9.91 -3.19 15.44
C LEU A 52 8.65 -4.03 15.17
N CYS A 53 8.51 -5.20 15.82
CA CYS A 53 7.32 -6.02 15.71
C CYS A 53 6.08 -5.28 16.22
N ARG A 54 6.20 -4.65 17.40
CA ARG A 54 5.09 -3.96 18.06
C ARG A 54 4.66 -2.70 17.31
N GLU A 55 5.63 -1.96 16.74
CA GLU A 55 5.35 -0.78 15.91
C GLU A 55 4.66 -1.16 14.61
N ARG A 56 5.16 -2.18 13.90
CA ARG A 56 4.62 -2.60 12.61
C ARG A 56 3.27 -3.30 12.72
N TRP A 57 3.10 -4.15 13.73
CA TRP A 57 1.87 -4.94 13.95
C TRP A 57 1.35 -4.76 15.39
N PRO A 58 0.70 -3.63 15.72
CA PRO A 58 0.24 -3.34 17.08
C PRO A 58 -0.71 -4.40 17.66
N ALA A 59 -1.51 -5.06 16.81
CA ALA A 59 -2.41 -6.13 17.22
C ALA A 59 -1.68 -7.32 17.87
N LEU A 60 -0.42 -7.58 17.50
CA LEU A 60 0.40 -8.62 18.15
C LEU A 60 0.67 -8.32 19.62
N SER A 61 0.75 -7.04 20.00
CA SER A 61 0.99 -6.69 21.41
C SER A 61 -0.17 -7.16 22.29
N LEU A 62 -1.40 -7.05 21.79
CA LEU A 62 -2.60 -7.51 22.49
C LEU A 62 -2.64 -9.03 22.60
N GLU A 63 -2.32 -9.74 21.51
CA GLU A 63 -2.29 -11.21 21.49
C GLU A 63 -1.22 -11.79 22.45
N ILE A 64 -0.07 -11.13 22.55
CA ILE A 64 1.04 -11.55 23.42
C ILE A 64 0.75 -11.24 24.88
N GLU A 65 0.11 -10.10 25.18
CA GLU A 65 -0.35 -9.78 26.54
C GLU A 65 -1.41 -10.77 27.03
N GLU A 66 -2.36 -11.15 26.18
CA GLU A 66 -3.40 -12.14 26.51
C GLU A 66 -2.83 -13.55 26.72
N SER A 67 -1.87 -13.96 25.89
CA SER A 67 -1.25 -15.29 25.95
C SER A 67 -0.19 -15.45 27.05
N SER A 68 0.39 -14.36 27.55
CA SER A 68 1.35 -14.38 28.68
C SER A 68 0.77 -14.89 30.01
N SER A 69 -0.55 -15.07 30.08
CA SER A 69 -1.24 -15.63 31.26
C SER A 69 -1.18 -17.16 31.37
N TYR A 70 -0.81 -17.88 30.31
CA TYR A 70 -0.74 -19.34 30.30
C TYR A 70 0.47 -19.89 29.51
N ASP A 71 1.48 -20.31 30.27
CA ASP A 71 2.43 -21.40 29.99
C ASP A 71 3.77 -21.11 29.27
N ASN A 72 4.75 -21.95 29.64
CA ASN A 72 6.17 -21.99 29.30
C ASN A 72 6.44 -22.21 27.79
N GLN A 73 6.15 -21.23 26.95
CA GLN A 73 6.60 -21.28 25.55
C GLN A 73 8.08 -20.87 25.47
N THR A 74 8.88 -21.71 24.82
CA THR A 74 10.20 -21.32 24.31
C THR A 74 10.04 -20.04 23.52
N HIS A 75 10.46 -18.91 24.09
CA HIS A 75 10.41 -17.61 23.44
C HIS A 75 11.20 -17.70 22.13
N GLU A 76 10.49 -17.72 21.00
CA GLU A 76 11.09 -17.51 19.69
C GLU A 76 11.73 -16.11 19.70
N GLU A 77 13.00 -16.01 19.29
CA GLU A 77 13.68 -14.70 19.16
C GLU A 77 12.84 -13.78 18.26
N TRP A 78 12.59 -12.54 18.70
CA TRP A 78 11.75 -11.56 18.00
C TRP A 78 12.22 -11.31 16.57
N ARG A 79 13.53 -11.41 16.33
CA ARG A 79 14.10 -11.32 14.98
C ARG A 79 13.58 -12.44 14.07
N VAL A 80 13.59 -13.68 14.57
CA VAL A 80 13.12 -14.85 13.81
C VAL A 80 11.62 -14.74 13.59
N PHE A 81 10.88 -14.37 14.63
CA PHE A 81 9.45 -14.09 14.55
C PHE A 81 9.13 -13.03 13.48
N TYR A 82 9.84 -11.89 13.50
CA TYR A 82 9.64 -10.80 12.55
C TYR A 82 9.82 -11.30 11.11
N ILE A 83 10.91 -12.01 10.83
CA ILE A 83 11.21 -12.53 9.49
C ILE A 83 10.10 -13.50 9.04
N ARG A 84 9.69 -14.41 9.92
CA ARG A 84 8.61 -15.37 9.63
C ARG A 84 7.30 -14.65 9.32
N LYS A 85 6.89 -13.69 10.16
CA LYS A 85 5.66 -12.91 9.96
C LYS A 85 5.72 -12.05 8.70
N HIS A 86 6.84 -11.40 8.44
CA HIS A 86 7.05 -10.64 7.20
C HIS A 86 6.87 -11.52 5.96
N ASN A 87 7.45 -12.72 5.95
CA ASN A 87 7.32 -13.67 4.84
C ASN A 87 5.87 -14.16 4.67
N GLU A 88 5.14 -14.38 5.77
CA GLU A 88 3.71 -14.72 5.75
C GLU A 88 2.89 -13.60 5.09
N VAL A 89 3.07 -12.36 5.53
CA VAL A 89 2.38 -11.19 4.97
C VAL A 89 2.77 -10.96 3.51
N ALA A 90 4.04 -11.16 3.15
CA ALA A 90 4.50 -11.09 1.77
C ALA A 90 3.82 -12.14 0.87
N GLY A 91 3.65 -13.37 1.37
CA GLY A 91 2.92 -14.43 0.67
C GLY A 91 1.44 -14.08 0.45
N LYS A 92 0.78 -13.54 1.48
CA LYS A 92 -0.59 -13.01 1.40
C LYS A 92 -0.71 -11.89 0.36
N ALA A 93 0.20 -10.93 0.39
CA ALA A 93 0.24 -9.82 -0.56
C ALA A 93 0.43 -10.31 -2.00
N ALA A 94 1.34 -11.27 -2.22
CA ALA A 94 1.59 -11.87 -3.52
C ALA A 94 0.33 -12.56 -4.07
N GLY A 95 -0.40 -13.31 -3.23
CA GLY A 95 -1.66 -13.93 -3.62
C GLY A 95 -2.73 -12.91 -4.01
N LEU A 96 -2.79 -11.77 -3.32
CA LEU A 96 -3.72 -10.69 -3.67
C LEU A 96 -3.34 -10.01 -4.98
N ILE A 97 -2.05 -9.74 -5.20
CA ILE A 97 -1.54 -9.18 -6.45
C ILE A 97 -1.91 -10.10 -7.62
N GLU A 98 -1.66 -11.40 -7.50
CA GLU A 98 -2.03 -12.38 -8.53
C GLU A 98 -3.54 -12.43 -8.76
N PHE A 99 -4.35 -12.34 -7.69
CA PHE A 99 -5.80 -12.25 -7.82
C PHE A 99 -6.23 -11.02 -8.64
N VAL A 100 -5.69 -9.85 -8.31
CA VAL A 100 -6.01 -8.60 -9.04
C VAL A 100 -5.59 -8.72 -10.49
N ASP A 101 -4.38 -9.21 -10.76
CA ASP A 101 -3.87 -9.38 -12.12
C ASP A 101 -4.75 -10.34 -12.96
N ARG A 102 -5.27 -11.42 -12.35
CA ARG A 102 -6.25 -12.31 -13.03
C ARG A 102 -7.60 -11.65 -13.28
N CYS A 103 -7.99 -10.69 -12.45
CA CYS A 103 -9.24 -9.94 -12.62
C CYS A 103 -9.13 -8.79 -13.64
N LEU A 104 -7.94 -8.47 -14.13
CA LEU A 104 -7.75 -7.45 -15.16
C LEU A 104 -8.18 -7.96 -16.53
N ALA A 105 -9.44 -7.72 -16.88
CA ALA A 105 -9.93 -7.90 -18.24
C ALA A 105 -9.61 -6.63 -19.05
N PHE A 106 -8.73 -6.74 -20.04
CA PHE A 106 -8.33 -5.61 -20.91
C PHE A 106 -7.86 -4.37 -20.12
N GLU A 107 -6.98 -4.57 -19.12
CA GLU A 107 -6.43 -3.49 -18.26
C GLU A 107 -7.47 -2.77 -17.38
N SER A 108 -8.66 -3.36 -17.22
CA SER A 108 -9.73 -2.84 -16.39
C SER A 108 -10.22 -3.88 -15.38
N ILE A 109 -10.71 -3.40 -14.24
CA ILE A 109 -11.28 -4.22 -13.17
C ILE A 109 -12.70 -3.73 -12.84
N GLU A 110 -13.63 -4.66 -12.67
CA GLU A 110 -14.96 -4.36 -12.14
C GLU A 110 -14.87 -4.05 -10.64
N VAL A 111 -15.68 -3.10 -10.18
CA VAL A 111 -15.64 -2.65 -8.78
C VAL A 111 -15.88 -3.76 -7.77
N GLY A 112 -16.63 -4.80 -8.13
CA GLY A 112 -16.84 -5.96 -7.25
C GLY A 112 -15.54 -6.71 -6.94
N HIS A 113 -14.67 -6.92 -7.93
CA HIS A 113 -13.37 -7.55 -7.75
C HIS A 113 -12.40 -6.61 -7.02
N TYR A 114 -12.43 -5.32 -7.36
CA TYR A 114 -11.65 -4.29 -6.67
C TYR A 114 -12.00 -4.19 -5.17
N LEU A 115 -13.28 -4.07 -4.81
CA LEU A 115 -13.74 -4.03 -3.42
C LEU A 115 -13.49 -5.34 -2.69
N LYS A 116 -13.56 -6.48 -3.39
CA LYS A 116 -13.11 -7.75 -2.82
C LYS A 116 -11.64 -7.66 -2.41
N ALA A 117 -10.77 -7.17 -3.30
CA ALA A 117 -9.35 -7.04 -2.98
C ALA A 117 -9.07 -6.11 -1.80
N VAL A 118 -9.78 -4.97 -1.72
CA VAL A 118 -9.67 -4.04 -0.58
C VAL A 118 -10.09 -4.72 0.74
N ARG A 119 -11.17 -5.51 0.73
CA ARG A 119 -11.63 -6.26 1.92
C ARG A 119 -10.70 -7.40 2.33
N GLU A 120 -10.01 -8.01 1.36
CA GLU A 120 -9.02 -9.05 1.67
C GLU A 120 -7.80 -8.47 2.43
N LEU A 121 -7.45 -7.20 2.22
CA LEU A 121 -6.41 -6.54 3.04
C LEU A 121 -6.82 -6.44 4.52
N ASP A 122 -8.09 -6.09 4.78
CA ASP A 122 -8.66 -6.04 6.13
C ASP A 122 -8.73 -7.43 6.78
N SER A 123 -9.24 -8.43 6.05
CA SER A 123 -9.33 -9.80 6.54
C SER A 123 -7.96 -10.41 6.88
N MET A 124 -6.93 -10.00 6.13
CA MET A 124 -5.54 -10.41 6.35
C MET A 124 -4.81 -9.53 7.38
N GLN A 125 -5.47 -8.52 7.94
CA GLN A 125 -4.97 -7.57 8.94
C GLN A 125 -3.70 -6.82 8.49
N PHE A 126 -3.69 -6.33 7.26
CA PHE A 126 -2.56 -5.53 6.76
C PHE A 126 -2.44 -4.22 7.54
N GLY A 127 -1.25 -3.95 8.08
CA GLY A 127 -0.90 -2.64 8.64
C GLY A 127 -0.53 -1.63 7.55
N PHE A 128 -0.38 -0.36 7.93
CA PHE A 128 0.05 0.69 7.00
C PHE A 128 1.41 0.40 6.36
N GLU A 129 2.38 -0.03 7.17
CA GLU A 129 3.73 -0.34 6.69
C GLU A 129 3.73 -1.54 5.73
N ASP A 130 2.82 -2.50 5.92
CA ASP A 130 2.64 -3.61 4.98
C ASP A 130 2.12 -3.10 3.63
N VAL A 131 1.13 -2.20 3.66
CA VAL A 131 0.56 -1.61 2.43
C VAL A 131 1.61 -0.77 1.70
N GLN A 132 2.40 0.03 2.42
CA GLN A 132 3.53 0.76 1.85
C GLN A 132 4.55 -0.20 1.23
N THR A 133 4.89 -1.27 1.94
CA THR A 133 5.91 -2.25 1.50
C THR A 133 5.45 -3.04 0.28
N PHE A 134 4.18 -3.41 0.19
CA PHE A 134 3.72 -4.38 -0.81
C PHE A 134 2.85 -3.80 -1.92
N PHE A 135 2.17 -2.67 -1.72
CA PHE A 135 1.21 -2.13 -2.70
C PHE A 135 1.60 -0.74 -3.22
N LEU A 136 2.18 0.12 -2.39
CA LEU A 136 2.55 1.49 -2.78
C LEU A 136 3.95 1.56 -3.39
N LYS A 137 4.18 0.78 -4.46
CA LYS A 137 5.45 0.76 -5.20
C LYS A 137 5.26 1.15 -6.65
N SER A 138 6.23 1.87 -7.20
CA SER A 138 6.26 2.25 -8.62
C SER A 138 6.31 1.05 -9.57
N LYS A 139 6.82 -0.11 -9.15
CA LYS A 139 6.81 -1.33 -9.95
C LYS A 139 5.41 -1.91 -10.18
N HIS A 140 4.43 -1.56 -9.35
CA HIS A 140 3.07 -2.08 -9.46
C HIS A 140 2.22 -1.27 -10.43
N ASN A 141 1.16 -1.89 -10.93
CA ASN A 141 0.16 -1.17 -11.71
C ASN A 141 -0.58 -0.15 -10.81
N VAL A 142 -1.15 0.89 -11.43
CA VAL A 142 -1.84 1.96 -10.69
C VAL A 142 -3.08 1.46 -9.93
N LEU A 143 -3.69 0.35 -10.36
CA LEU A 143 -4.86 -0.23 -9.70
C LEU A 143 -4.50 -0.88 -8.35
N LEU A 144 -3.35 -1.54 -8.28
CA LEU A 144 -2.77 -2.04 -7.02
C LEU A 144 -2.40 -0.89 -6.09
N ASN A 145 -1.81 0.18 -6.64
CA ASN A 145 -1.55 1.39 -5.86
C ASN A 145 -2.87 2.00 -5.32
N LEU A 146 -3.92 2.03 -6.14
CA LEU A 146 -5.25 2.50 -5.76
C LEU A 146 -5.92 1.63 -4.69
N ILE A 147 -5.77 0.30 -4.75
CA ILE A 147 -6.27 -0.61 -3.71
C ILE A 147 -5.60 -0.29 -2.37
N GLY A 148 -4.27 -0.16 -2.36
CA GLY A 148 -3.52 0.24 -1.16
C GLY A 148 -3.95 1.60 -0.62
N LEU A 149 -4.06 2.61 -1.50
CA LEU A 149 -4.51 3.96 -1.13
C LEU A 149 -5.91 3.95 -0.48
N HIS A 150 -6.88 3.28 -1.12
CA HIS A 150 -8.24 3.20 -0.62
C HIS A 150 -8.29 2.49 0.73
N TYR A 151 -7.57 1.39 0.89
CA TYR A 151 -7.47 0.70 2.17
C TYR A 151 -6.89 1.60 3.28
N CYS A 152 -5.80 2.33 3.00
CA CYS A 152 -5.21 3.25 3.97
C CYS A 152 -6.16 4.35 4.44
N ILE A 153 -6.86 5.00 3.51
CA ILE A 153 -7.71 6.15 3.85
C ILE A 153 -9.00 5.68 4.54
N ILE A 154 -9.65 4.66 3.99
CA ILE A 154 -11.01 4.30 4.42
C ILE A 154 -11.03 3.24 5.52
N TRP A 155 -10.16 2.24 5.45
CA TRP A 155 -10.18 1.11 6.38
C TRP A 155 -9.24 1.33 7.57
N LEU A 156 -8.02 1.80 7.32
CA LEU A 156 -7.10 2.18 8.39
C LEU A 156 -7.42 3.57 8.98
N GLY A 157 -8.25 4.36 8.32
CA GLY A 157 -8.66 5.69 8.79
C GLY A 157 -7.50 6.70 8.82
N LEU A 158 -6.47 6.52 7.99
CA LEU A 158 -5.31 7.39 7.98
C LEU A 158 -5.63 8.74 7.32
N PRO A 159 -5.08 9.86 7.85
CA PRO A 159 -5.15 11.14 7.17
C PRO A 159 -4.52 11.06 5.77
N GLY A 160 -5.14 11.75 4.82
CA GLY A 160 -4.68 11.77 3.43
C GLY A 160 -3.24 12.29 3.28
N GLU A 161 -2.83 13.22 4.15
CA GLU A 161 -1.48 13.79 4.18
C GLU A 161 -0.41 12.74 4.46
N CYS A 162 -0.68 11.80 5.38
CA CYS A 162 0.24 10.71 5.72
C CYS A 162 0.45 9.77 4.53
N VAL A 163 -0.62 9.44 3.81
CA VAL A 163 -0.52 8.58 2.62
C VAL A 163 0.15 9.32 1.47
N MET A 164 -0.11 10.62 1.32
CA MET A 164 0.50 11.48 0.29
C MET A 164 2.03 11.54 0.37
N GLU A 165 2.60 11.57 1.57
CA GLU A 165 4.04 11.51 1.76
C GLU A 165 4.63 10.23 1.13
N VAL A 166 4.00 9.07 1.40
CA VAL A 166 4.43 7.79 0.83
C VAL A 166 4.26 7.78 -0.69
N LEU A 167 3.13 8.26 -1.22
CA LEU A 167 2.91 8.34 -2.67
C LEU A 167 3.96 9.20 -3.37
N SER A 168 4.40 10.28 -2.71
CA SER A 168 5.42 11.19 -3.22
C SER A 168 6.81 10.55 -3.18
N ASN A 169 7.18 9.95 -2.04
CA ASN A 169 8.45 9.24 -1.88
C ASN A 169 8.60 8.06 -2.86
N CYS A 170 7.49 7.42 -3.23
CA CYS A 170 7.46 6.33 -4.20
C CYS A 170 7.28 6.78 -5.66
N ASN A 171 7.20 8.08 -5.95
CA ASN A 171 6.96 8.65 -7.28
C ASN A 171 5.71 8.08 -7.98
N ILE A 172 4.62 7.90 -7.24
CA ILE A 172 3.36 7.35 -7.75
C ILE A 172 2.16 8.30 -7.60
N SER A 173 2.31 9.45 -6.93
CA SER A 173 1.26 10.45 -6.70
C SER A 173 0.53 10.89 -7.98
N GLN A 174 1.29 11.16 -9.04
CA GLN A 174 0.76 11.62 -10.33
C GLN A 174 0.14 10.52 -11.20
N ARG A 175 0.17 9.26 -10.76
CA ARG A 175 -0.43 8.17 -11.54
C ARG A 175 -1.94 8.33 -11.55
N GLN A 176 -2.55 8.12 -12.72
CA GLN A 176 -3.96 8.37 -12.93
C GLN A 176 -4.74 7.08 -13.16
N VAL A 177 -5.95 7.06 -12.61
CA VAL A 177 -6.96 6.04 -12.84
C VAL A 177 -8.15 6.66 -13.54
N ARG A 178 -8.75 5.90 -14.44
CA ARG A 178 -10.04 6.23 -15.04
C ARG A 178 -11.12 5.40 -14.37
N VAL A 179 -12.09 6.08 -13.78
CA VAL A 179 -13.27 5.48 -13.17
C VAL A 179 -14.47 5.80 -14.03
N GLN A 180 -15.19 4.77 -14.44
CA GLN A 180 -16.39 4.87 -15.25
C GLN A 180 -17.55 4.24 -14.50
N TRP A 181 -18.67 4.94 -14.38
CA TRP A 181 -19.83 4.38 -13.71
C TRP A 181 -21.14 4.77 -14.39
N TRP A 182 -22.11 3.87 -14.33
CA TRP A 182 -23.43 4.07 -14.89
C TRP A 182 -24.39 4.45 -13.78
N LYS A 183 -24.95 5.66 -13.86
CA LYS A 183 -25.96 6.14 -12.94
C LYS A 183 -27.35 5.83 -13.47
N LEU A 184 -28.19 5.25 -12.63
CA LEU A 184 -29.60 4.99 -12.92
C LEU A 184 -30.33 6.30 -13.11
N GLY A 185 -31.09 6.41 -14.20
CA GLY A 185 -31.91 7.57 -14.45
C GLY A 185 -32.97 7.73 -13.36
N ARG A 186 -33.07 8.96 -12.82
CA ARG A 186 -34.03 9.29 -11.76
C ARG A 186 -35.45 9.37 -12.31
N TRP A 187 -36.44 9.12 -11.46
CA TRP A 187 -37.84 9.40 -11.79
C TRP A 187 -38.10 10.90 -11.76
N PHE A 188 -38.64 11.44 -12.83
CA PHE A 188 -38.97 12.85 -12.97
C PHE A 188 -40.33 12.98 -13.69
N TYR A 189 -41.31 13.62 -13.04
CA TYR A 189 -42.70 13.74 -13.52
C TYR A 189 -43.32 12.43 -14.05
N GLY A 190 -43.12 11.33 -13.34
CA GLY A 190 -43.73 10.03 -13.69
C GLY A 190 -43.03 9.28 -14.84
N PHE A 191 -41.92 9.80 -15.37
CA PHE A 191 -41.07 9.11 -16.33
C PHE A 191 -39.69 8.84 -15.72
N ARG A 192 -39.09 7.72 -16.12
CA ARG A 192 -37.71 7.42 -15.76
C ARG A 192 -36.77 8.05 -16.78
N LEU A 193 -35.85 8.89 -16.30
CA LEU A 193 -34.79 9.46 -17.14
C LEU A 193 -33.84 8.35 -17.67
N ARG A 194 -33.05 8.68 -18.68
CA ARG A 194 -32.07 7.74 -19.23
C ARG A 194 -30.92 7.53 -18.24
N ASP A 195 -30.38 6.32 -18.22
CA ASP A 195 -29.16 6.04 -17.47
C ASP A 195 -27.96 6.81 -18.07
N GLU A 196 -27.09 7.32 -17.21
CA GLU A 196 -26.00 8.23 -17.58
C GLU A 196 -24.64 7.58 -17.30
N LEU A 197 -23.79 7.50 -18.34
CA LEU A 197 -22.40 7.09 -18.17
C LEU A 197 -21.56 8.29 -17.72
N HIS A 198 -20.99 8.18 -16.54
CA HIS A 198 -20.02 9.12 -15.99
C HIS A 198 -18.61 8.55 -16.21
N THR A 199 -17.66 9.43 -16.53
CA THR A 199 -16.24 9.06 -16.68
C THR A 199 -15.40 10.16 -16.04
N ARG A 200 -14.54 9.78 -15.10
CA ARG A 200 -13.57 10.67 -14.46
C ARG A 200 -12.18 10.06 -14.56
N THR A 201 -11.20 10.91 -14.80
CA THR A 201 -9.78 10.56 -14.70
C THR A 201 -9.22 11.35 -13.55
N VAL A 202 -8.67 10.67 -12.54
CA VAL A 202 -8.17 11.27 -11.30
C VAL A 202 -6.78 10.74 -10.99
N SER A 203 -5.94 11.57 -10.38
CA SER A 203 -4.65 11.10 -9.87
C SER A 203 -4.79 10.45 -8.50
N LEU A 204 -3.78 9.67 -8.08
CA LEU A 204 -3.71 9.17 -6.70
C LEU A 204 -3.61 10.32 -5.70
N GLU A 205 -2.97 11.43 -6.08
CA GLU A 205 -2.93 12.66 -5.28
C GLU A 205 -4.32 13.27 -5.05
N ASP A 206 -5.13 13.39 -6.10
CA ASP A 206 -6.46 14.01 -6.00
C ASP A 206 -7.37 13.21 -5.06
N LEU A 207 -7.24 11.88 -5.09
CA LEU A 207 -7.96 10.97 -4.19
C LEU A 207 -7.46 11.07 -2.75
N ALA A 208 -6.16 11.18 -2.54
CA ALA A 208 -5.58 11.29 -1.21
C ALA A 208 -5.85 12.65 -0.54
N THR A 209 -5.89 13.72 -1.33
CA THR A 209 -6.13 15.10 -0.85
C THR A 209 -7.61 15.45 -0.71
N GLY A 210 -8.52 14.52 -1.02
CA GLY A 210 -9.97 14.76 -0.94
C GLY A 210 -10.50 15.72 -2.01
N LYS A 211 -9.75 16.02 -3.08
CA LYS A 211 -10.26 16.85 -4.18
C LYS A 211 -11.38 16.15 -4.97
N GLU A 212 -11.37 14.82 -4.98
CA GLU A 212 -12.26 13.96 -5.77
C GLU A 212 -13.10 13.03 -4.87
N GLU A 213 -13.77 13.59 -3.86
CA GLU A 213 -14.62 12.84 -2.90
C GLU A 213 -15.74 12.04 -3.58
N GLU A 214 -16.30 12.54 -4.69
CA GLU A 214 -17.33 11.81 -5.43
C GLU A 214 -16.78 10.48 -5.95
N VAL A 215 -15.58 10.51 -6.56
CA VAL A 215 -14.94 9.32 -7.13
C VAL A 215 -14.57 8.34 -6.02
N LEU A 216 -14.00 8.83 -4.91
CA LEU A 216 -13.70 7.98 -3.75
C LEU A 216 -14.98 7.36 -3.18
N GLY A 217 -16.07 8.14 -3.10
CA GLY A 217 -17.38 7.66 -2.68
C GLY A 217 -17.97 6.57 -3.57
N VAL A 218 -17.77 6.66 -4.89
CA VAL A 218 -18.17 5.62 -5.87
C VAL A 218 -17.30 4.38 -5.72
N LEU A 219 -15.99 4.54 -5.57
CA LEU A 219 -15.05 3.43 -5.37
C LEU A 219 -15.33 2.65 -4.08
N HIS A 220 -15.67 3.37 -3.00
CA HIS A 220 -15.99 2.77 -1.71
C HIS A 220 -17.35 2.06 -1.70
N ARG A 221 -18.40 2.71 -2.21
CA ARG A 221 -19.75 2.15 -2.22
C ARG A 221 -19.94 1.04 -3.25
N GLY A 222 -19.27 1.16 -4.40
CA GLY A 222 -19.45 0.26 -5.54
C GLY A 222 -20.80 0.44 -6.24
N ALA A 223 -21.31 -0.66 -6.80
CA ALA A 223 -22.61 -0.68 -7.45
C ALA A 223 -23.74 -0.75 -6.40
N VAL A 224 -24.50 0.33 -6.26
CA VAL A 224 -25.63 0.48 -5.30
C VAL A 224 -26.85 0.96 -6.09
N HIS A 225 -28.06 1.00 -5.52
CA HIS A 225 -29.32 1.36 -6.18
C HIS A 225 -29.34 2.60 -7.13
N GLU A 226 -28.35 3.50 -7.10
CA GLU A 226 -28.17 4.59 -8.07
C GLU A 226 -27.03 4.36 -9.08
N VAL A 227 -26.12 3.41 -8.83
CA VAL A 227 -24.93 3.10 -9.64
C VAL A 227 -24.95 1.62 -10.04
N ILE A 228 -25.19 1.34 -11.32
CA ILE A 228 -25.42 -0.03 -11.84
C ILE A 228 -24.11 -0.81 -11.94
N ARG A 229 -23.07 -0.13 -12.42
CA ARG A 229 -21.79 -0.73 -12.75
C ARG A 229 -20.71 0.31 -12.57
N VAL A 230 -19.55 -0.12 -12.12
CA VAL A 230 -18.36 0.72 -12.00
C VAL A 230 -17.17 -0.08 -12.53
N GLN A 231 -16.46 0.52 -13.49
CA GLN A 231 -15.24 -0.01 -14.07
C GLN A 231 -14.08 0.93 -13.76
N ILE A 232 -12.94 0.34 -13.41
CA ILE A 232 -11.72 1.07 -13.05
C ILE A 232 -10.62 0.60 -13.99
N SER A 233 -9.90 1.52 -14.59
CA SER A 233 -8.79 1.21 -15.50
C SER A 233 -7.63 2.16 -15.26
N ALA A 234 -6.43 1.75 -15.67
CA ALA A 234 -5.32 2.69 -15.76
C ALA A 234 -5.69 3.80 -16.77
N ALA A 235 -5.40 5.06 -16.44
CA ALA A 235 -5.61 6.13 -17.39
C ALA A 235 -4.66 5.93 -18.58
N LYS A 236 -5.23 5.77 -19.79
CA LYS A 236 -4.43 5.79 -21.01
C LYS A 236 -3.81 7.18 -21.15
N PRO A 237 -2.53 7.31 -21.54
CA PRO A 237 -1.98 8.60 -21.92
C PRO A 237 -2.90 9.20 -22.98
N ALA A 238 -3.16 10.50 -22.88
CA ALA A 238 -3.94 11.20 -23.89
C ALA A 238 -3.21 11.06 -25.23
N TYR A 239 -3.64 10.10 -26.05
CA TYR A 239 -3.28 10.11 -27.45
C TYR A 239 -3.81 11.43 -28.00
N THR A 240 -2.90 12.28 -28.49
CA THR A 240 -3.27 13.39 -29.38
C THR A 240 -4.17 12.79 -30.45
N SER A 241 -5.45 13.16 -30.40
CA SER A 241 -6.45 12.76 -31.38
C SER A 241 -5.85 12.99 -32.77
N TRP A 242 -5.72 11.94 -33.58
CA TRP A 242 -5.54 12.07 -35.01
C TRP A 242 -6.86 12.63 -35.60
N SER A 243 -7.00 13.94 -35.50
CA SER A 243 -7.86 14.78 -36.33
C SER A 243 -6.89 15.83 -36.88
N PHE A 244 -6.59 15.95 -38.16
CA PHE A 244 -7.41 15.90 -39.36
C PHE A 244 -6.56 15.39 -40.54
N GLN A 245 -6.95 14.32 -41.22
CA GLN A 245 -6.64 14.22 -42.65
C GLN A 245 -7.74 14.97 -43.39
N SER A 246 -7.55 16.28 -43.51
CA SER A 246 -8.35 17.09 -44.42
C SER A 246 -8.04 16.62 -45.83
N ALA A 247 -9.03 16.01 -46.48
CA ALA A 247 -9.04 15.83 -47.91
C ALA A 247 -8.85 17.19 -48.60
N GLN A 248 -7.75 17.34 -49.34
CA GLN A 248 -7.60 18.34 -50.38
C GLN A 248 -6.93 17.68 -51.58
N ASP A 249 -7.77 17.15 -52.47
CA ASP A 249 -7.69 17.40 -53.90
C ASP A 249 -9.06 17.99 -54.28
N PRO A 250 -9.17 19.02 -55.14
CA PRO A 250 -8.50 19.04 -56.45
C PRO A 250 -7.92 20.41 -56.88
N ASN A 251 -6.96 20.37 -57.81
CA ASN A 251 -6.95 21.18 -59.03
C ASN A 251 -6.08 20.51 -60.09
#